data_AF-A0AAE2HV98-F1
#
_entry.id   AF-A0AAE2HV98-F1
#
_cell.length_a   1.000
_cell.length_b   1.000
_cell.length_c   1.000
_cell.angle_alpha   90.00
_cell.angle_beta   90.00
_cell.angle_gamma   90.00
#
_symmetry.space_group_name_H-M   'P 1'
#
loop_
_entity.id
_entity.type
_entity.pdbx_description
1 polymer ?
#
loop_
_entity_poly.entity_id
_entity_poly.type
_entity_poly.pdbx_seq_one_letter_code
_entity_poly.pdbx_strand_id
1 'polypeptide(L)'
;MSEPNTPRPGPSPASVAADLAARNAPPADPAEHPALAAAAQLLEEAEMVRSAAGDELDLGALARQAELLTSAHDRLAAALEDAGRG
;
A
#
# COMPACT_ATOMS: atom_id res chain seq x y z
N MET A 1 -19.86 36.34 -33.57
CA MET A 1 -19.29 35.04 -33.96
C MET A 1 -19.76 34.04 -32.93
N SER A 2 -20.63 33.10 -33.29
CA SER A 2 -21.21 32.13 -32.35
C SER A 2 -20.31 30.89 -32.30
N GLU A 3 -19.77 30.56 -31.13
CA GLU A 3 -19.00 29.33 -30.93
C GLU A 3 -19.93 28.09 -30.96
N PRO A 4 -19.57 27.01 -31.67
CA PRO A 4 -20.37 25.79 -31.70
C PRO A 4 -20.21 25.04 -30.38
N ASN A 5 -21.32 24.92 -29.64
CA ASN A 5 -21.42 24.09 -28.44
C ASN A 5 -21.42 22.62 -28.86
N THR A 6 -20.28 21.94 -28.76
CA THR A 6 -20.19 20.50 -29.04
C THR A 6 -20.65 19.72 -27.81
N PRO A 7 -21.65 18.81 -27.94
CA PRO A 7 -22.13 18.03 -26.81
C PRO A 7 -21.01 17.12 -26.31
N ARG A 8 -20.70 17.23 -25.02
CA ARG A 8 -19.71 16.40 -24.33
C ARG A 8 -20.13 14.92 -24.44
N PRO A 9 -19.30 14.03 -24.99
CA PRO A 9 -19.65 12.61 -25.09
C PRO A 9 -19.94 12.04 -23.70
N GLY A 10 -21.09 11.41 -23.54
CA GLY A 10 -21.42 10.67 -22.31
C GLY A 10 -20.47 9.49 -22.09
N PRO A 11 -20.45 8.91 -20.87
CA PRO A 11 -19.61 7.76 -20.57
C PRO A 11 -19.88 6.64 -21.58
N SER A 12 -18.80 6.08 -22.14
CA SER A 12 -18.92 5.03 -23.13
C SER A 12 -19.45 3.75 -22.48
N PRO A 13 -20.09 2.85 -23.24
CA PRO A 13 -20.48 1.54 -22.72
C PRO A 13 -19.30 0.79 -22.09
N ALA A 14 -18.08 0.97 -22.63
CA ALA A 14 -16.86 0.38 -22.10
C ALA A 14 -16.49 0.96 -20.72
N SER A 15 -16.63 2.28 -20.49
CA SER A 15 -16.36 2.87 -19.17
C SER A 15 -17.40 2.45 -18.13
N VAL A 16 -18.67 2.28 -18.54
CA VAL A 16 -19.72 1.79 -17.64
C VAL A 16 -19.48 0.32 -17.27
N ALA A 17 -19.08 -0.51 -18.24
CA ALA A 17 -18.73 -1.90 -17.99
C ALA A 17 -17.50 -2.04 -17.07
N ALA A 18 -16.49 -1.20 -17.25
CA ALA A 18 -15.31 -1.17 -16.37
C ALA A 18 -15.65 -0.74 -14.94
N ASP A 19 -16.51 0.27 -14.75
CA ASP A 19 -16.96 0.71 -13.43
C ASP A 19 -17.78 -0.38 -12.72
N LEU A 20 -18.69 -1.04 -13.45
CA LEU A 20 -19.45 -2.18 -12.92
C LEU A 20 -18.55 -3.36 -12.59
N ALA A 21 -17.54 -3.65 -13.41
CA ALA A 21 -16.58 -4.72 -13.13
C ALA A 21 -15.73 -4.41 -11.88
N ALA A 22 -15.30 -3.17 -11.70
CA ALA A 22 -14.56 -2.74 -10.50
C ALA A 22 -15.41 -2.85 -9.24
N ARG A 23 -16.70 -2.49 -9.30
CA ARG A 23 -17.64 -2.57 -8.17
C ARG A 23 -18.05 -3.99 -7.80
N ASN A 24 -18.09 -4.90 -8.77
CA ASN A 24 -18.44 -6.30 -8.57
C ASN A 24 -17.21 -7.20 -8.44
N ALA A 25 -16.01 -6.64 -8.45
CA ALA A 25 -14.80 -7.40 -8.19
C ALA A 25 -14.91 -8.01 -6.78
N PRO A 26 -14.52 -9.29 -6.60
CA PRO A 26 -14.44 -9.85 -5.27
C PRO A 26 -13.49 -9.00 -4.42
N PRO A 27 -13.76 -8.85 -3.11
CA PRO A 27 -12.82 -8.18 -2.22
C PRO A 27 -11.45 -8.84 -2.38
N ALA A 28 -10.42 -8.03 -2.62
CA ALA A 28 -9.06 -8.53 -2.72
C ALA A 28 -8.72 -9.33 -1.47
N ASP A 29 -8.05 -10.47 -1.64
CA ASP A 29 -7.59 -11.25 -0.49
C ASP A 29 -6.76 -10.33 0.41
N PRO A 30 -7.10 -10.17 1.71
CA PRO A 30 -6.31 -9.39 2.63
C PRO A 30 -4.83 -9.81 2.64
N ALA A 31 -4.52 -11.07 2.33
CA ALA A 31 -3.16 -11.58 2.18
C ALA A 31 -2.41 -11.03 0.96
N GLU A 32 -3.12 -10.56 -0.07
CA GLU A 32 -2.55 -9.92 -1.27
C GLU A 32 -2.41 -8.40 -1.11
N HIS A 33 -2.72 -7.85 0.08
CA HIS A 33 -2.69 -6.41 0.30
C HIS A 33 -1.26 -5.86 0.10
N PRO A 34 -1.05 -4.83 -0.74
CA PRO A 34 0.29 -4.33 -1.07
C PRO A 34 1.08 -3.84 0.15
N ALA A 35 0.38 -3.41 1.20
CA ALA A 35 1.02 -3.05 2.47
C ALA A 35 1.71 -4.24 3.17
N LEU A 36 1.25 -5.48 3.00
CA LEU A 36 1.90 -6.67 3.55
C LEU A 36 3.26 -6.92 2.89
N ALA A 37 3.32 -6.85 1.55
CA ALA A 37 4.58 -6.97 0.82
C ALA A 37 5.56 -5.85 1.21
N ALA A 38 5.05 -4.64 1.32
CA ALA A 38 5.82 -3.47 1.71
C ALA A 38 6.33 -3.52 3.17
N ALA A 39 5.57 -4.13 4.08
CA ALA A 39 5.98 -4.37 5.46
C ALA A 39 6.99 -5.51 5.56
N ALA A 40 6.80 -6.59 4.79
CA ALA A 40 7.74 -7.72 4.75
C ALA A 40 9.15 -7.29 4.33
N GLN A 41 9.27 -6.42 3.32
CA GLN A 41 10.56 -5.86 2.90
C GLN A 41 11.25 -5.06 4.01
N LEU A 42 10.49 -4.26 4.77
CA LEU A 42 11.04 -3.48 5.89
C LEU A 42 11.50 -4.38 7.04
N LEU A 43 10.77 -5.47 7.31
CA LEU A 43 11.15 -6.48 8.30
C LEU A 43 12.43 -7.22 7.89
N GLU A 44 12.58 -7.53 6.61
CA GLU A 44 13.81 -8.13 6.06
C GLU A 44 15.00 -7.17 6.18
N GLU A 45 14.81 -5.88 5.88
CA GLU A 45 15.84 -4.86 6.09
C GLU A 45 16.22 -4.72 7.57
N ALA A 46 15.25 -4.75 8.48
CA ALA A 46 15.51 -4.69 9.91
C ALA A 46 16.33 -5.90 10.40
N GLU A 47 16.07 -7.09 9.86
CA GLU A 47 16.84 -8.30 10.18
C GLU A 47 18.25 -8.26 9.61
N MET A 48 18.44 -7.69 8.41
CA MET A 48 19.78 -7.46 7.85
C MET A 48 20.60 -6.50 8.72
N VAL A 49 19.99 -5.41 9.20
CA VAL A 49 20.66 -4.46 10.11
C VAL A 49 21.08 -5.15 11.41
N ARG A 50 20.18 -5.94 12.01
CA ARG A 50 20.49 -6.73 13.20
C ARG A 50 21.63 -7.71 12.95
N SER A 51 21.59 -8.44 11.84
CA SER A 51 22.60 -9.44 11.49
C SER A 51 23.97 -8.81 11.24
N ALA A 52 24.01 -7.61 10.65
CA ALA A 52 25.24 -6.87 10.39
C ALA A 52 25.91 -6.33 11.66
N ALA A 53 25.13 -5.99 12.69
CA ALA A 53 25.65 -5.52 13.98
C ALA A 53 26.32 -6.65 14.79
N GLY A 54 25.97 -7.91 14.55
CA GLY A 54 26.53 -9.06 15.26
C GLY A 54 26.10 -9.11 16.73
N ASP A 55 27.02 -9.53 17.62
CA ASP A 55 26.78 -9.65 19.06
C ASP A 55 27.17 -8.39 19.86
N GLU A 56 27.73 -7.38 19.20
CA GLU A 56 28.14 -6.13 19.85
C GLU A 56 26.97 -5.13 19.88
N LEU A 57 26.84 -4.39 20.99
CA LEU A 57 25.76 -3.42 21.15
C LEU A 57 26.03 -2.17 20.29
N ASP A 58 25.53 -2.16 19.06
CA ASP A 58 25.54 -1.00 18.18
C ASP A 58 24.23 -0.19 18.32
N LEU A 59 24.32 0.97 18.99
CA LEU A 59 23.19 1.87 19.19
C LEU A 59 22.69 2.52 17.88
N GLY A 60 23.56 2.69 16.88
CA GLY A 60 23.19 3.20 15.57
C GLY A 60 22.39 2.17 14.78
N ALA A 61 22.84 0.92 14.79
CA ALA A 61 22.08 -0.19 14.19
C ALA A 61 20.73 -0.39 14.90
N LEU A 62 20.69 -0.29 16.23
CA LEU A 62 19.45 -0.39 17.00
C LEU A 62 18.47 0.73 16.65
N ALA A 63 18.94 1.97 16.54
CA ALA A 63 18.12 3.10 16.12
C ALA A 63 17.54 2.87 14.72
N ARG A 64 18.37 2.43 13.77
CA ARG A 64 17.93 2.12 12.41
C ARG A 64 16.90 0.99 12.37
N GLN A 65 17.11 -0.07 13.16
CA GLN A 65 16.17 -1.17 13.28
C GLN A 65 14.81 -0.70 13.83
N ALA A 66 14.82 0.18 14.83
CA ALA A 66 13.60 0.76 15.38
C ALA A 66 12.81 1.60 14.35
N GLU A 67 13.50 2.38 13.51
CA GLU A 67 12.88 3.14 12.42
C GLU A 67 12.18 2.24 11.39
N LEU A 68 12.85 1.16 10.99
CA LEU A 68 12.33 0.20 10.01
C LEU A 68 11.10 -0.54 10.55
N LEU A 69 11.16 -0.98 11.82
CA LEU A 69 10.04 -1.63 12.50
C LEU A 69 8.85 -0.69 12.67
N THR A 70 9.08 0.58 13.03
CA THR A 70 8.04 1.60 13.13
C THR A 70 7.37 1.83 11.76
N SER A 71 8.17 1.95 10.70
CA SER A 71 7.64 2.12 9.34
C SER A 71 6.82 0.91 8.87
N ALA A 72 7.23 -0.31 9.22
CA ALA A 72 6.48 -1.52 8.92
C ALA A 72 5.14 -1.54 9.68
N HIS A 73 5.17 -1.17 10.97
CA HIS A 73 3.97 -1.07 11.80
C HIS A 73 2.97 -0.06 11.24
N ASP A 74 3.41 1.16 10.91
CA ASP A 74 2.54 2.22 10.40
C ASP A 74 1.83 1.81 9.10
N ARG A 75 2.54 1.10 8.21
CA ARG A 75 1.95 0.57 6.97
C ARG A 75 0.90 -0.50 7.24
N LEU A 76 1.15 -1.40 8.18
CA LEU A 76 0.18 -2.43 8.57
C LEU A 76 -1.04 -1.81 9.27
N ALA A 77 -0.83 -0.83 10.14
CA ALA A 77 -1.91 -0.10 10.81
C ALA A 77 -2.80 0.62 9.80
N ALA A 78 -2.21 1.34 8.85
CA ALA A 78 -2.95 2.01 7.79
C ALA A 78 -3.76 1.03 6.92
N ALA A 79 -3.20 -0.14 6.61
CA ALA A 79 -3.89 -1.18 5.85
C ALA A 79 -5.07 -1.79 6.64
N LEU A 80 -4.91 -2.00 7.94
CA LEU A 80 -5.99 -2.47 8.81
C LEU A 80 -7.12 -1.45 8.93
N GLU A 81 -6.78 -0.16 9.02
CA GLU A 81 -7.78 0.91 9.02
C GLU A 81 -8.56 1.01 7.71
N ASP A 82 -7.90 0.80 6.56
CA ASP A 82 -8.54 0.79 5.24
C ASP A 82 -9.49 -0.41 5.11
N ALA A 83 -9.01 -1.60 5.49
CA ALA A 83 -9.81 -2.83 5.49
C ALA A 83 -11.03 -2.76 6.43
N GLY A 84 -10.93 -2.03 7.55
CA GLY A 84 -12.02 -1.84 8.51
C GLY A 84 -13.08 -0.80 8.11
N ARG A 85 -12.83 0.00 7.06
CA ARG A 85 -13.78 1.02 6.55
C ARG A 85 -14.52 0.57 5.28
N GLY A 86 -14.27 -0.65 4.79
CA GLY A 86 -14.91 -1.26 3.62
C GLY A 86 -16.25 -1.92 3.90
#